data_AF-A0A3S4R0S1-F1
#
_entry.id   AF-A0A3S4R0S1-F1
#
_cell.length_a   1.000
_cell.length_b   1.000
_cell.length_c   1.000
_cell.angle_alpha   90.00
_cell.angle_beta   90.00
_cell.angle_gamma   90.00
#
_symmetry.space_group_name_H-M   'P 1'
#
loop_
_entity.id
_entity.type
_entity.pdbx_description
1 polymer ?
#
loop_
_entity_poly.entity_id
_entity_poly.type
_entity_poly.pdbx_seq_one_letter_code
_entity_poly.pdbx_strand_id
1 'polypeptide(L)' 'MNGEIYLSGEDVCKLLHISKRTLQQYRDDNILPYIQIGGKIIYKETDLMTILEQNYINHKTNSD' A
#
# COMPACT_ATOMS: atom_id res chain seq x y z
N MET A 1 0.66 7.82 -21.89
CA MET A 1 0.00 8.67 -20.87
C MET A 1 -0.10 7.82 -19.61
N ASN A 2 0.89 7.88 -18.73
CA ASN A 2 0.85 7.10 -17.48
C ASN A 2 -0.01 7.89 -16.50
N GLY A 3 -1.33 7.72 -16.58
CA GLY A 3 -2.25 8.29 -15.61
C GLY A 3 -1.99 7.64 -14.26
N GLU A 4 -1.57 8.42 -13.27
CA GLU A 4 -1.41 7.94 -11.90
C GLU A 4 -2.79 7.52 -11.36
N ILE A 5 -2.88 6.29 -10.85
CA ILE A 5 -4.11 5.76 -10.26
C ILE A 5 -4.07 6.04 -8.76
N TYR A 6 -5.12 6.71 -8.28
CA TYR A 6 -5.31 7.01 -6.87
C TYR A 6 -6.38 6.10 -6.27
N LEU A 7 -6.00 5.40 -5.20
CA LEU A 7 -6.82 4.42 -4.51
C LEU A 7 -7.37 5.00 -3.21
N SER A 8 -8.62 4.66 -2.89
CA SER A 8 -9.20 4.95 -1.58
C SER A 8 -8.70 3.94 -0.55
N GLY A 9 -8.89 4.23 0.75
CA GLY A 9 -8.57 3.27 1.79
C GLY A 9 -9.32 1.94 1.67
N GLU A 10 -10.51 1.92 1.07
CA GLU A 10 -11.24 0.67 0.82
C GLU A 10 -10.58 -0.14 -0.29
N ASP A 11 -10.14 0.51 -1.36
CA ASP A 11 -9.45 -0.15 -2.48
C ASP A 11 -8.12 -0.74 -2.01
N VAL A 12 -7.37 -0.02 -1.16
CA VAL A 12 -6.13 -0.54 -0.56
C VAL A 12 -6.39 -1.74 0.34
N CYS A 13 -7.47 -1.73 1.13
CA CYS A 13 -7.84 -2.88 1.95
C CYS A 13 -8.11 -4.13 1.08
N LYS A 14 -8.79 -3.96 -0.07
CA LYS A 14 -9.08 -5.03 -1.02
C LYS A 14 -7.80 -5.51 -1.72
N LEU A 15 -6.96 -4.58 -2.19
CA LEU A 15 -5.72 -4.87 -2.89
C LEU A 15 -4.75 -5.67 -2.01
N LEU A 16 -4.51 -5.19 -0.78
CA LEU A 16 -3.57 -5.81 0.16
C LEU A 16 -4.20 -6.94 0.97
N HIS A 17 -5.50 -7.19 0.82
CA HIS A 17 -6.27 -8.14 1.63
C HIS A 17 -6.12 -7.90 3.15
N ILE A 18 -6.15 -6.63 3.56
CA ILE A 18 -6.02 -6.22 4.95
C ILE A 18 -7.29 -5.60 5.51
N SER A 19 -7.43 -5.63 6.83
CA SER A 19 -8.53 -4.95 7.51
C SER A 19 -8.29 -3.43 7.58
N LYS A 20 -9.38 -2.66 7.77
CA LYS A 20 -9.29 -1.21 8.03
C LYS A 20 -8.41 -0.88 9.25
N ARG A 21 -8.42 -1.76 10.28
CA ARG A 21 -7.58 -1.61 11.47
C ARG A 21 -6.09 -1.76 11.12
N THR A 22 -5.75 -2.75 10.31
CA THR A 22 -4.38 -2.94 9.80
C THR A 22 -3.94 -1.75 8.95
N LEU A 23 -4.82 -1.23 8.08
CA LEU A 23 -4.53 -0.04 7.28
C LEU A 23 -4.36 1.23 8.14
N GLN A 24 -5.02 1.33 9.28
CA GLN A 24 -4.76 2.40 10.25
C GLN A 24 -3.39 2.24 10.88
N GLN A 25 -3.07 1.04 11.37
CA GLN A 25 -1.76 0.74 11.94
C GLN A 25 -0.61 1.05 10.96
N TYR A 26 -0.74 0.65 9.70
CA TYR A 26 0.27 0.94 8.68
C TYR A 26 0.46 2.43 8.39
N ARG A 27 -0.55 3.26 8.63
CA ARG A 27 -0.43 4.72 8.55
C ARG A 27 0.26 5.27 9.80
N ASP A 28 -0.14 4.80 10.98
CA ASP A 28 0.45 5.22 12.25
C ASP A 28 1.95 4.86 12.31
N ASP A 29 2.31 3.71 11.76
CA ASP A 29 3.69 3.21 11.66
C ASP A 29 4.46 3.81 10.47
N ASN A 30 3.84 4.68 9.66
CA ASN A 30 4.41 5.26 8.44
C ASN A 30 4.92 4.23 7.41
N ILE A 31 4.33 3.03 7.38
CA ILE A 31 4.65 1.95 6.44
C ILE A 31 4.07 2.25 5.06
N LEU A 32 2.82 2.71 5.00
CA LEU A 32 2.15 3.06 3.76
C LEU A 32 2.07 4.59 3.59
N PRO A 33 2.68 5.16 2.55
CA PRO A 33 2.57 6.58 2.24
C PRO A 33 1.16 6.87 1.75
N TYR A 34 0.66 8.01 2.18
CA TYR A 34 -0.69 8.47 1.86
C TYR A 34 -0.67 9.96 1.58
N ILE A 35 -1.69 10.43 0.87
CA ILE A 35 -1.89 11.84 0.55
C ILE A 35 -3.23 12.25 1.14
N GLN A 36 -3.24 13.39 1.83
CA GLN A 36 -4.46 13.98 2.37
C GLN A 36 -4.87 15.19 1.54
N ILE A 37 -6.04 15.12 0.89
CA ILE A 37 -6.62 16.21 0.10
C ILE A 37 -8.02 16.50 0.62
N GLY A 38 -8.23 17.68 1.18
CA GLY A 38 -9.54 18.11 1.68
C GLY A 38 -10.14 17.17 2.74
N GLY A 39 -9.30 16.59 3.60
CA GLY A 39 -9.73 15.63 4.63
C GLY A 39 -9.93 14.19 4.14
N LYS A 40 -9.79 13.92 2.83
CA LYS A 40 -9.80 12.57 2.28
C LYS A 40 -8.39 12.04 2.16
N ILE A 41 -8.21 10.76 2.52
CA ILE A 41 -6.95 10.04 2.38
C ILE A 41 -7.01 9.21 1.11
N ILE A 42 -6.01 9.38 0.25
CA ILE A 42 -5.81 8.61 -0.98
C ILE A 42 -4.39 8.05 -1.02
N TYR A 43 -4.21 6.98 -1.79
CA TYR A 43 -2.94 6.29 -1.95
C TYR A 43 -2.60 6.24 -3.43
N LYS A 44 -1.33 6.42 -3.77
CA LYS A 44 -0.86 6.20 -5.14
C LYS A 44 -0.61 4.72 -5.34
N GLU A 45 -1.16 4.15 -6.41
CA GLU A 45 -0.91 2.75 -6.74
C GLU A 45 0.59 2.49 -6.96
N THR A 46 1.29 3.40 -7.63
CA THR A 46 2.74 3.28 -7.89
C THR A 46 3.56 3.22 -6.61
N ASP A 47 3.27 4.08 -5.64
CA ASP A 47 3.94 4.07 -4.34
C ASP A 47 3.67 2.74 -3.63
N LEU A 48 2.41 2.27 -3.59
CA LEU A 48 2.05 0.99 -2.97
C LEU A 48 2.83 -0.18 -3.58
N MET A 49 2.86 -0.28 -4.91
CA MET A 49 3.59 -1.32 -5.62
C MET A 49 5.10 -1.24 -5.33
N THR A 50 5.67 -0.04 -5.31
CA THR A 50 7.11 0.16 -5.03
C THR A 50 7.47 -0.35 -3.63
N ILE A 51 6.65 -0.06 -2.62
CA ILE A 51 6.92 -0.49 -1.24
C ILE A 51 6.73 -2.00 -1.11
N LEU A 52 5.71 -2.57 -1.78
CA LEU A 52 5.52 -4.00 -1.84
C LEU A 52 6.73 -4.69 -2.46
N GLU A 53 7.21 -4.22 -3.60
CA GLU A 53 8.41 -4.76 -4.25
C GLU A 53 9.66 -4.63 -3.37
N GLN A 54 9.85 -3.49 -2.71
CA GLN A 54 10.99 -3.26 -1.81
C GLN A 54 10.97 -4.16 -0.57
N ASN A 55 9.78 -4.45 -0.03
CA ASN A 55 9.62 -5.27 1.18
C ASN A 55 9.31 -6.74 0.86
N TYR A 56 9.19 -7.11 -0.41
CA TYR A 56 8.93 -8.48 -0.82
C TYR A 56 10.17 -9.34 -0.57
N ILE A 57 10.20 -10.01 0.59
CA ILE A 57 11.22 -11.00 0.90
C ILE A 57 10.90 -12.25 0.10
N ASN A 58 11.64 -12.44 -1.00
CA ASN A 58 11.54 -13.64 -1.80
C ASN A 58 12.08 -14.81 -0.96
N HIS A 59 11.21 -15.58 -0.32
CA HIS A 59 11.55 -16.88 0.27
C HIS A 59 11.85 -17.88 -0.85
N LYS A 60 12.91 -17.64 -1.62
CA LYS A 60 13.55 -18.70 -2.39
C LYS A 60 14.21 -19.60 -1.35
N THR A 61 13.49 -20.62 -0.92
CA THR A 61 14.11 -21.79 -0.31
C THR A 61 15.13 -22.29 -1.33
N ASN A 62 16.42 -22.14 -1.02
CA ASN A 62 17.45 -22.94 -1.65
C ASN A 62 17.06 -24.40 -1.41
N SER A 63 16.42 -25.01 -2.39
CA SER A 63 16.35 -26.45 -2.49
C SER A 63 17.68 -26.85 -3.09
N ASP A 64 18.65 -27.13 -2.22
CA ASP A 64 19.78 -27.98 -2.53
C ASP A 64 19.29 -29.41 -2.84
#